data_AF-A0A3D3WWG2-F1
#
_entry.id   AF-A0A3D3WWG2-F1
#
_cell.length_a   1.000
_cell.length_b   1.000
_cell.length_c   1.000
_cell.angle_alpha   90.00
_cell.angle_beta   90.00
_cell.angle_gamma   90.00
#
_symmetry.space_group_name_H-M   'P 1'
#
loop_
_entity.id
_entity.type
_entity.pdbx_description
1 polymer ?
#
loop_
_entity_poly.entity_id
_entity_poly.type
_entity_poly.pdbx_seq_one_letter_code
_entity_poly.pdbx_strand_id
1 'polypeptide(L)'
;LPAELPTQRGGVITGRVIYQDVYGNLVTNVAGARLLDPGATEVIIKGRSIHGLRRTFVDDGAEDTGHGRLVALVGSHGYLEVAVPNGSAAAFLEAADGEPVEVVVPAI
;
A
#
# COMPACT_ATOMS: atom_id res chain seq x y z
N LEU A 1 20.97 -1.15 -7.69
CA LEU A 1 20.89 -2.49 -7.05
C LEU A 1 19.56 -3.10 -7.46
N PRO A 2 19.46 -4.41 -7.75
CA PRO A 2 18.14 -5.01 -7.98
C PRO A 2 17.32 -4.81 -6.70
N ALA A 3 16.08 -4.36 -6.84
CA ALA A 3 15.18 -4.34 -5.70
C ALA A 3 15.03 -5.79 -5.21
N GLU A 4 15.53 -6.08 -4.00
CA GLU A 4 15.20 -7.31 -3.26
C GLU A 4 13.70 -7.63 -3.40
N LEU A 5 13.40 -8.90 -3.62
CA LEU A 5 12.05 -9.37 -3.82
C LEU A 5 11.27 -9.35 -2.49
N PRO A 6 9.95 -9.09 -2.52
CA PRO A 6 9.12 -9.23 -1.34
C PRO A 6 9.17 -10.67 -0.83
N THR A 7 9.28 -10.84 0.49
CA THR A 7 9.23 -12.14 1.16
C THR A 7 7.84 -12.40 1.73
N GLN A 8 7.41 -13.67 1.79
CA GLN A 8 6.12 -14.04 2.39
C GLN A 8 6.31 -15.12 3.46
N ARG A 9 5.77 -14.90 4.66
CA ARG A 9 5.75 -15.87 5.77
C ARG A 9 4.48 -15.73 6.60
N GLY A 10 3.79 -16.83 6.87
CA GLY A 10 2.67 -16.86 7.82
C GLY A 10 1.53 -15.88 7.50
N GLY A 11 1.19 -15.69 6.21
CA GLY A 11 0.17 -14.73 5.80
C GLY A 11 0.64 -13.27 5.74
N VAL A 12 1.92 -12.99 6.00
CA VAL A 12 2.49 -11.63 5.89
C VAL A 12 3.43 -11.56 4.71
N ILE A 13 3.25 -10.56 3.84
CA ILE A 13 4.18 -10.18 2.78
C ILE A 13 4.96 -8.96 3.27
N THR A 14 6.28 -9.08 3.36
CA THR A 14 7.18 -7.95 3.65
C THR A 14 7.77 -7.45 2.33
N GLY A 15 7.47 -6.21 2.00
CA GLY A 15 7.98 -5.49 0.84
C GLY A 15 8.51 -4.12 1.25
N ARG A 16 8.65 -3.24 0.27
CA ARG A 16 9.02 -1.84 0.47
C ARG A 16 8.55 -0.95 -0.67
N VAL A 17 8.56 0.35 -0.43
CA VAL A 17 8.45 1.37 -1.47
C VAL A 17 9.68 1.27 -2.39
N ILE A 18 9.41 1.24 -3.70
CA ILE A 18 10.44 1.22 -4.75
C ILE A 18 10.43 2.46 -5.63
N TYR A 19 9.36 3.25 -5.55
CA TYR A 19 9.21 4.46 -6.33
C TYR A 19 8.13 5.35 -5.72
N GLN A 20 8.42 6.64 -5.61
CA GLN A 20 7.41 7.68 -5.41
C GLN A 20 7.02 8.28 -6.77
N ASP A 21 5.72 8.26 -7.10
CA ASP A 21 5.24 8.89 -8.33
C ASP A 21 5.16 10.42 -8.24
N VAL A 22 4.83 11.06 -9.36
CA VAL A 22 4.76 12.53 -9.47
C VAL A 22 3.67 13.17 -8.61
N TYR A 23 2.68 12.40 -8.16
CA TYR A 23 1.61 12.86 -7.26
C TYR A 23 1.96 12.60 -5.79
N GLY A 24 3.00 11.81 -5.53
CA GLY A 24 3.41 11.41 -4.20
C GLY A 24 2.77 10.11 -3.71
N ASN A 25 2.25 9.29 -4.60
CA ASN A 25 1.86 7.92 -4.27
C ASN A 25 3.12 7.07 -4.10
N LEU A 26 3.08 6.14 -3.15
CA LEU A 26 4.18 5.25 -2.83
C LEU A 26 3.93 3.90 -3.51
N VAL A 27 4.65 3.64 -4.58
CA VAL A 27 4.61 2.37 -5.32
C VAL A 27 5.53 1.36 -4.65
N THR A 28 5.01 0.18 -4.33
CA THR A 28 5.76 -0.88 -3.64
C THR A 28 6.23 -1.98 -4.58
N ASN A 29 7.16 -2.83 -4.15
CA ASN A 29 7.50 -4.06 -4.87
C ASN A 29 6.49 -5.20 -4.68
N VAL A 30 5.38 -4.99 -3.97
CA VAL A 30 4.36 -6.02 -3.73
C VAL A 30 3.44 -6.13 -4.94
N ALA A 31 3.51 -7.26 -5.65
CA ALA A 31 2.63 -7.52 -6.80
C ALA A 31 1.19 -7.76 -6.34
N GLY A 32 0.24 -7.01 -6.91
CA GLY A 32 -1.19 -7.10 -6.59
C GLY A 32 -1.78 -8.49 -6.84
N ALA A 33 -1.21 -9.25 -7.78
CA ALA A 33 -1.61 -10.64 -8.03
C ALA A 33 -1.40 -11.59 -6.83
N ARG A 34 -0.63 -11.18 -5.81
CA ARG A 34 -0.48 -11.94 -4.55
C ARG A 34 -1.56 -11.62 -3.51
N LEU A 35 -2.41 -10.62 -3.77
CA LEU A 35 -3.42 -10.10 -2.84
C LEU A 35 -4.79 -10.68 -3.20
N LEU A 36 -4.99 -11.96 -2.86
CA LEU A 36 -6.11 -12.78 -3.32
C LEU A 36 -7.47 -12.41 -2.72
N ASP A 37 -7.48 -11.76 -1.55
CA ASP A 37 -8.68 -11.17 -0.94
C ASP A 37 -8.44 -9.68 -0.66
N PRO A 38 -8.70 -8.81 -1.65
CA PRO A 38 -8.51 -7.37 -1.51
C PRO A 38 -9.31 -6.76 -0.36
N GLY A 39 -10.48 -7.31 -0.02
CA GLY A 39 -11.34 -6.75 1.03
C GLY A 39 -10.83 -7.03 2.45
N ALA A 40 -10.17 -8.17 2.64
CA ALA A 40 -9.61 -8.57 3.93
C ALA A 40 -8.07 -8.39 4.01
N THR A 41 -7.47 -7.74 3.02
CA THR A 41 -6.05 -7.35 3.04
C THR A 41 -5.83 -6.15 3.97
N GLU A 42 -4.77 -6.17 4.78
CA GLU A 42 -4.33 -5.03 5.57
C GLU A 42 -2.93 -4.60 5.13
N VAL A 43 -2.75 -3.31 4.87
CA VAL A 43 -1.45 -2.72 4.47
C VAL A 43 -0.94 -1.85 5.60
N ILE A 44 0.30 -2.09 6.02
CA ILE A 44 0.94 -1.40 7.13
C ILE A 44 2.21 -0.70 6.63
N ILE A 45 2.31 0.61 6.88
CA ILE A 45 3.46 1.45 6.54
C ILE A 45 3.60 2.54 7.60
N LYS A 46 4.83 2.80 8.10
CA LYS A 46 5.09 3.83 9.12
C LYS A 46 4.14 3.77 10.34
N GLY A 47 3.73 2.56 10.74
CA GLY A 47 2.79 2.36 11.86
C GLY A 47 1.34 2.76 11.58
N ARG A 48 0.99 3.09 10.33
CA ARG A 48 -0.40 3.30 9.89
C ARG A 48 -0.93 2.02 9.24
N SER A 49 -2.18 1.68 9.56
CA SER A 49 -2.89 0.55 8.94
C SER A 49 -3.93 1.06 7.95
N ILE A 50 -4.02 0.36 6.81
CA ILE A 50 -5.00 0.59 5.75
C ILE A 50 -5.72 -0.74 5.51
N HIS A 51 -7.00 -0.79 5.86
CA HIS A 51 -7.83 -1.98 5.68
C HIS A 51 -8.53 -1.98 4.33
N GLY A 52 -8.40 -3.09 3.62
CA GLY A 52 -8.97 -3.31 2.31
C GLY A 52 -8.24 -2.52 1.22
N LEU A 53 -8.17 -3.11 0.03
CA LEU A 53 -7.71 -2.42 -1.17
C LEU A 53 -8.90 -1.78 -1.88
N ARG A 54 -8.72 -0.52 -2.28
CA ARG A 54 -9.66 0.23 -3.10
C ARG A 54 -9.47 -0.11 -4.57
N ARG A 55 -10.55 0.03 -5.34
CA ARG A 55 -10.52 -0.07 -6.81
C ARG A 55 -10.04 1.23 -7.46
N THR A 56 -10.30 2.35 -6.81
CA THR A 56 -10.04 3.72 -7.29
C THR A 56 -9.61 4.60 -6.13
N PHE A 57 -8.95 5.72 -6.44
CA PHE A 57 -8.55 6.73 -5.45
C PHE A 57 -9.74 7.41 -4.76
N VAL A 58 -10.88 7.51 -5.46
CA VAL A 58 -12.14 8.01 -4.92
C VAL A 58 -13.02 6.79 -4.73
N ASP A 59 -13.17 6.36 -3.49
CA ASP A 59 -14.19 5.39 -3.12
C ASP A 59 -14.96 6.03 -1.96
N ASP A 60 -16.28 6.08 -2.09
CA ASP A 60 -17.19 7.04 -1.45
C ASP A 60 -17.30 6.88 0.09
N GLY A 61 -16.56 5.90 0.63
CA GLY A 61 -16.44 5.58 2.05
C GLY A 61 -15.01 5.63 2.55
N ALA A 62 -14.16 6.53 2.02
CA ALA A 62 -12.92 6.94 2.68
C ALA A 62 -13.27 7.72 3.95
N GLU A 63 -13.80 7.01 4.94
CA GLU A 63 -13.98 7.50 6.29
C GLU A 63 -12.63 8.02 6.77
N ASP A 64 -12.62 9.26 7.25
CA ASP A 64 -11.48 9.84 7.95
C ASP A 64 -11.30 9.06 9.25
N THR A 65 -10.54 7.97 9.21
CA THR A 65 -10.27 7.07 10.35
C THR A 65 -9.37 7.72 11.41
N GLY A 66 -9.26 9.05 11.45
CA GLY A 66 -8.41 9.80 12.36
C GLY A 66 -6.91 9.66 12.06
N HIS A 67 -6.55 9.05 10.93
CA HIS A 67 -5.17 8.77 10.51
C HIS A 67 -4.84 9.32 9.11
N GLY A 68 -5.67 10.24 8.61
CA GLY A 68 -5.60 10.75 7.24
C GLY A 68 -6.27 9.81 6.24
N ARG A 69 -6.62 10.34 5.07
CA ARG A 69 -7.31 9.62 3.98
C ARG A 69 -6.39 8.63 3.26
N LEU A 70 -5.59 7.84 3.98
CA LEU A 70 -4.73 6.84 3.35
C LEU A 70 -5.59 5.77 2.66
N VAL A 71 -5.23 5.46 1.43
CA VAL A 71 -5.83 4.36 0.67
C VAL A 71 -4.72 3.49 0.10
N ALA A 72 -5.03 2.20 -0.05
CA ALA A 72 -4.19 1.24 -0.72
C ALA A 72 -4.95 0.72 -1.94
N LEU A 73 -4.27 0.58 -3.08
CA LEU A 73 -4.85 0.06 -4.32
C LEU A 73 -3.79 -0.64 -5.15
N VAL A 74 -4.24 -1.46 -6.12
CA VAL A 74 -3.33 -2.01 -7.14
C VAL A 74 -3.31 -1.02 -8.31
N GLY A 75 -2.15 -0.40 -8.52
CA GLY A 75 -1.94 0.54 -9.62
C GLY A 75 -1.98 -0.14 -10.99
N SER A 76 -1.98 0.67 -12.05
CA SER A 76 -2.04 0.19 -13.45
C SER A 76 -0.88 -0.72 -13.84
N HIS A 77 0.27 -0.60 -13.15
CA HIS A 77 1.45 -1.45 -13.35
C HIS A 77 1.40 -2.77 -12.56
N GLY A 78 0.30 -3.05 -11.86
CA GLY A 78 0.09 -4.31 -11.14
C GLY A 78 0.77 -4.39 -9.77
N TYR A 79 1.28 -3.28 -9.25
CA TYR A 79 1.88 -3.19 -7.93
C TYR A 79 0.95 -2.52 -6.93
N LEU A 80 1.10 -2.87 -5.66
CA LEU A 80 0.43 -2.20 -4.56
C LEU A 80 0.98 -0.78 -4.41
N GLU A 81 0.07 0.19 -4.34
CA GLU A 81 0.35 1.61 -4.15
C GLU A 81 -0.35 2.09 -2.87
N VAL A 82 0.34 2.93 -2.10
CA VAL A 82 -0.24 3.69 -0.98
C VAL A 82 -0.39 5.14 -1.40
N ALA A 83 -1.59 5.69 -1.24
CA ALA A 83 -1.97 6.99 -1.75
C ALA A 83 -2.79 7.80 -0.73
N VAL A 84 -2.86 9.11 -0.94
CA VAL A 84 -3.79 10.01 -0.25
C VAL A 84 -4.63 10.70 -1.32
N PRO A 85 -5.96 10.49 -1.39
CA PRO A 85 -6.80 11.16 -2.36
C PRO A 85 -6.68 12.68 -2.24
N ASN A 86 -6.38 13.32 -3.37
CA ASN A 86 -6.10 14.75 -3.47
C ASN A 86 -4.95 15.21 -2.54
N GLY A 87 -3.93 14.38 -2.37
CA GLY A 87 -2.76 14.67 -1.54
C GLY A 87 -1.56 13.79 -1.92
N SER A 88 -0.50 13.89 -1.13
CA SER A 88 0.73 13.10 -1.29
C SER A 88 0.89 12.15 -0.11
N ALA A 89 0.93 10.85 -0.36
CA ALA A 89 1.20 9.86 0.67
C ALA A 89 2.63 9.95 1.20
N ALA A 90 3.60 10.21 0.32
CA ALA A 90 4.99 10.44 0.70
C ALA A 90 5.14 11.59 1.70
N ALA A 91 4.48 12.73 1.43
CA ALA A 91 4.51 13.88 2.33
C ALA A 91 3.74 13.61 3.64
N PHE A 92 2.58 12.93 3.55
CA PHE A 92 1.75 12.63 4.71
C PHE A 92 2.41 11.63 5.68
N LEU A 93 3.12 10.63 5.15
CA LEU A 93 3.78 9.59 5.92
C LEU A 93 5.24 9.90 6.24
N GLU A 94 5.81 10.96 5.66
CA GLU A 94 7.26 11.22 5.65
C GLU A 94 8.03 9.94 5.24
N ALA A 95 7.62 9.36 4.11
CA ALA A 95 8.11 8.11 3.56
C ALA A 95 8.72 8.32 2.17
N ALA A 96 9.68 7.48 1.81
CA ALA A 96 10.44 7.56 0.56
C ALA A 96 10.83 6.15 0.08
N ASP A 97 11.59 6.08 -1.02
CA ASP A 97 12.16 4.84 -1.54
C ASP A 97 12.89 4.06 -0.43
N GLY A 98 12.62 2.77 -0.34
CA GLY A 98 13.16 1.92 0.72
C GLY A 98 12.25 1.72 1.92
N GLU A 99 11.20 2.54 2.11
CA GLU A 99 10.32 2.44 3.27
C GLU A 99 9.66 1.04 3.35
N PRO A 100 9.79 0.32 4.48
CA PRO A 100 9.19 -0.99 4.65
C PRO A 100 7.66 -0.95 4.56
N VAL A 101 7.10 -1.98 3.93
CA VAL A 101 5.65 -2.20 3.88
C VAL A 101 5.36 -3.64 4.27
N GLU A 102 4.42 -3.83 5.17
CA GLU A 102 3.87 -5.15 5.49
C GLU A 102 2.46 -5.25 4.94
N VAL A 103 2.14 -6.42 4.38
CA VAL A 103 0.80 -6.73 3.89
C VAL A 103 0.34 -8.02 4.54
N VAL A 104 -0.68 -7.92 5.38
CA VAL A 104 -1.34 -9.08 5.98
C VAL A 104 -2.41 -9.54 5.01
N VAL A 105 -2.26 -10.76 4.51
CA VAL A 105 -3.26 -11.45 3.70
C VAL A 105 -3.96 -12.50 4.57
N PRO A 106 -5.29 -12.65 4.47
CA PRO A 106 -6.01 -13.69 5.19
C PRO A 106 -5.44 -15.08 4.85
N ALA A 107 -5.45 -15.98 5.83
CA ALA A 107 -5.30 -17.40 5.54
C ALA A 107 -6.53 -17.87 4.73
N ILE A 108 -6.28 -18.51 3.59
CA ILE A 108 -7.31 -19.18 2.78
C ILE A 108 -7.79 -20.43 3.53
#